data_AF-A0AA40ARS6-F1
#
_entry.id   AF-A0AA40ARS6-F1
#
_cell.length_a   1.000
_cell.length_b   1.000
_cell.length_c   1.000
_cell.angle_alpha   90.00
_cell.angle_beta   90.00
_cell.angle_gamma   90.00
#
_symmetry.space_group_name_H-M   'P 1'
#
loop_
_entity.id
_entity.type
_entity.pdbx_description
1 polymer ?
#
loop_
_entity_poly.entity_id
_entity_poly.type
_entity_poly.pdbx_seq_one_letter_code
_entity_poly.pdbx_strand_id
1 'polypeptide(L)'
;MFHPKTSIYNETRDEIVSMGLRDSWSDTGTITFPQRPDGKRGEGDSSGSPDLQPNGRNWPTLVIEVGDSSSLEKLRADMRWWFSESNYQVKIVLLAKLDRPGRRIILEK
;
A
#
# COMPACT_ATOMS: atom_id res chain seq x y z
N MET A 1 -16.14 15.95 0.31
CA MET A 1 -14.76 16.06 -0.20
C MET A 1 -14.24 14.65 -0.44
N PHE A 2 -14.10 14.23 -1.70
CA PHE A 2 -13.61 12.88 -2.05
C PHE A 2 -12.13 12.75 -1.66
N HIS A 3 -11.80 11.71 -0.90
CA HIS A 3 -10.42 11.33 -0.57
C HIS A 3 -10.08 10.07 -1.39
N PRO A 4 -9.39 10.20 -2.53
CA PRO A 4 -9.19 9.09 -3.48
C PRO A 4 -8.50 7.87 -2.86
N LYS A 5 -7.64 8.11 -1.86
CA LYS A 5 -6.86 7.09 -1.15
C LYS A 5 -7.75 6.07 -0.44
N THR A 6 -8.75 6.55 0.29
CA THR A 6 -9.68 5.70 1.03
C THR A 6 -10.62 4.92 0.09
N SER A 7 -10.93 5.47 -1.10
CA SER A 7 -11.81 4.80 -2.07
C SER A 7 -11.20 3.53 -2.65
N ILE A 8 -9.97 3.61 -3.17
CA ILE A 8 -9.31 2.47 -3.82
C ILE A 8 -9.07 1.32 -2.83
N TYR A 9 -8.69 1.67 -1.59
CA TYR A 9 -8.53 0.67 -0.56
C TYR A 9 -9.85 0.00 -0.18
N ASN A 10 -10.91 0.78 0.00
CA ASN A 10 -12.23 0.23 0.30
C ASN A 10 -12.74 -0.67 -0.82
N GLU A 11 -12.58 -0.28 -2.09
CA GLU A 11 -12.92 -1.12 -3.25
C GLU A 11 -12.13 -2.43 -3.23
N THR A 12 -10.82 -2.37 -2.97
CA THR A 12 -9.98 -3.57 -2.85
C THR A 12 -10.43 -4.46 -1.69
N ARG A 13 -10.74 -3.87 -0.53
CA ARG A 13 -11.26 -4.59 0.64
C ARG A 13 -12.63 -5.19 0.34
N ASP A 14 -13.50 -4.48 -0.35
CA ASP A 14 -14.84 -4.95 -0.69
C ASP A 14 -14.76 -6.16 -1.64
N GLU A 15 -13.77 -6.22 -2.53
CA GLU A 15 -13.48 -7.43 -3.31
C GLU A 15 -12.92 -8.57 -2.45
N ILE A 16 -12.05 -8.30 -1.49
CA ILE A 16 -11.60 -9.32 -0.51
C ILE A 16 -12.81 -9.88 0.28
N VAL A 17 -13.76 -9.01 0.63
CA VAL A 17 -15.02 -9.39 1.29
C VAL A 17 -15.92 -10.19 0.34
N SER A 18 -16.01 -9.82 -0.94
CA SER A 18 -16.81 -10.53 -1.96
C SER A 18 -16.32 -11.96 -2.16
N MET A 19 -15.01 -12.19 -2.01
CA MET A 19 -14.37 -13.50 -2.01
C MET A 19 -14.59 -14.32 -0.72
N GLY A 20 -15.31 -13.77 0.28
CA GLY A 20 -15.59 -14.45 1.55
C GLY A 20 -14.43 -14.42 2.55
N LEU A 21 -13.42 -13.57 2.34
CA LEU A 21 -12.19 -13.52 3.15
C LEU A 21 -12.21 -12.42 4.22
N ARG A 22 -13.39 -11.87 4.53
CA ARG A 22 -13.56 -10.77 5.48
C ARG A 22 -12.93 -11.07 6.84
N ASP A 23 -13.20 -12.25 7.39
CA ASP A 23 -12.75 -12.68 8.72
C ASP A 23 -11.36 -13.35 8.66
N SER A 24 -10.63 -13.13 7.57
CA SER A 24 -9.27 -13.64 7.35
C SER A 24 -8.34 -12.54 6.87
N TRP A 25 -8.74 -11.27 6.99
CA TRP A 25 -8.01 -10.10 6.53
C TRP A 25 -8.00 -8.98 7.58
N SER A 26 -6.80 -8.53 7.91
CA SER A 26 -6.53 -7.42 8.80
C SER A 26 -6.15 -6.18 8.02
N ASP A 27 -6.93 -5.12 8.21
CA ASP A 27 -6.62 -3.78 7.73
C ASP A 27 -5.52 -3.15 8.62
N THR A 28 -4.29 -3.03 8.09
CA THR A 28 -3.17 -2.37 8.77
C THR A 28 -3.09 -0.87 8.46
N GLY A 29 -3.90 -0.37 7.52
CA GLY A 29 -4.13 1.05 7.29
C GLY A 29 -2.84 1.86 7.16
N THR A 30 -2.78 2.97 7.90
CA THR A 30 -1.66 3.93 8.03
C THR A 30 -0.75 3.64 9.23
N ILE A 31 -0.55 2.36 9.57
CA ILE A 31 0.44 2.02 10.61
C ILE A 31 1.82 2.51 10.18
N THR A 32 2.53 3.12 11.12
CA THR A 32 3.86 3.67 10.90
C THR A 32 4.94 2.60 11.10
N PHE A 33 5.69 2.31 10.05
CA PHE A 33 6.78 1.34 9.95
C PHE A 33 8.17 1.98 10.21
N PRO A 34 9.26 1.21 10.27
CA PRO A 34 10.61 1.71 10.54
C PRO A 34 11.03 2.91 9.68
N GLN A 35 12.07 3.60 10.16
CA GLN A 35 12.56 4.84 9.56
C GLN A 35 13.21 4.57 8.19
N ARG A 36 12.68 5.20 7.15
CA ARG A 36 13.25 5.33 5.80
C ARG A 36 14.61 6.05 5.86
N PRO A 37 15.46 5.88 4.84
CA PRO A 37 16.76 6.56 4.73
C PRO A 37 16.68 8.09 4.75
N ASP A 38 15.52 8.67 4.40
CA ASP A 38 15.25 10.10 4.46
C ASP A 38 14.82 10.61 5.85
N GLY A 39 14.91 9.74 6.87
CA GLY A 39 14.56 10.05 8.26
C GLY A 39 13.06 10.01 8.56
N LYS A 40 12.20 9.75 7.57
CA LYS A 40 10.75 9.60 7.77
C LYS A 40 10.41 8.17 8.13
N ARG A 41 9.34 7.94 8.88
CA ARG A 41 8.85 6.58 9.08
C ARG A 41 8.05 6.14 7.86
N GLY A 42 8.18 4.89 7.45
CA GLY A 42 7.41 4.37 6.33
C GLY A 42 5.93 4.28 6.68
N GLU A 43 5.07 4.84 5.86
CA GLU A 43 3.62 4.74 6.04
C GLU A 43 3.06 4.58 4.63
N GLY A 44 2.39 3.46 4.39
CA GLY A 44 1.70 3.26 3.12
C GLY A 44 0.44 4.10 3.13
N ASP A 45 0.00 4.59 1.97
CA ASP A 45 -1.26 5.30 1.89
C ASP A 45 -2.44 4.42 2.32
N SER A 46 -2.35 3.11 2.06
CA SER A 46 -3.19 2.08 2.68
C SER A 46 -2.49 0.71 2.63
N SER A 47 -2.79 -0.19 3.58
CA SER A 47 -2.16 -1.51 3.65
C SER A 47 -3.01 -2.55 4.36
N GLY A 48 -2.71 -3.84 4.13
CA GLY A 48 -3.42 -4.95 4.76
C GLY A 48 -2.72 -6.29 4.61
N SER A 49 -3.19 -7.29 5.36
CA SER A 49 -2.64 -8.65 5.33
C SER A 49 -3.61 -9.71 5.85
N PRO A 50 -3.43 -10.99 5.50
CA PRO A 50 -4.20 -12.07 6.10
C PRO A 50 -3.98 -12.20 7.62
N ASP A 51 -5.00 -12.65 8.36
CA ASP A 51 -4.97 -12.76 9.83
C ASP A 51 -3.99 -13.82 10.37
N LEU A 52 -3.62 -14.80 9.54
CA LEU A 52 -2.76 -15.92 9.92
C LEU A 52 -1.25 -15.61 9.79
N GLN A 53 -0.82 -14.35 9.91
CA GLN A 53 0.61 -14.05 9.82
C GLN A 53 1.39 -14.74 10.95
N PRO A 54 2.29 -15.70 10.64
CA PRO A 54 3.07 -16.38 11.65
C PRO A 54 4.12 -15.40 12.20
N ASN A 55 3.98 -15.04 13.47
CA ASN A 55 5.03 -14.60 14.40
C ASN A 55 6.17 -13.78 13.78
N GLY A 56 6.02 -12.45 13.72
CA GLY A 56 7.07 -11.54 13.24
C GLY A 56 6.72 -10.07 13.45
N ARG A 57 7.60 -9.16 13.02
CA ARG A 57 7.29 -7.72 12.92
C ARG A 57 6.18 -7.59 11.88
N ASN A 58 4.99 -7.12 12.27
CA ASN A 58 3.76 -7.15 11.46
C ASN A 58 3.84 -6.27 10.20
N TRP A 59 4.55 -6.72 9.16
CA TRP A 59 4.54 -6.09 7.84
C TRP A 59 3.25 -6.44 7.10
N PRO A 60 2.68 -5.53 6.30
CA PRO A 60 1.52 -5.84 5.47
C PRO A 60 1.95 -6.77 4.33
N THR A 61 1.01 -7.55 3.79
CA THR A 61 1.23 -8.35 2.58
C THR A 61 1.01 -7.51 1.32
N LEU A 62 0.05 -6.58 1.39
CA LEU A 62 -0.31 -5.63 0.33
C LEU A 62 -0.12 -4.20 0.84
N VAL A 63 0.57 -3.38 0.04
CA VAL A 63 0.69 -1.93 0.23
C VAL A 63 0.14 -1.22 -1.01
N ILE A 64 -0.59 -0.12 -0.82
CA ILE A 64 -1.02 0.78 -1.89
C ILE A 64 -0.36 2.14 -1.65
N GLU A 65 0.31 2.67 -2.67
CA GLU A 65 0.95 3.99 -2.66
C GLU A 65 0.34 4.86 -3.76
N VAL A 66 -0.15 6.06 -3.42
CA VAL A 66 -0.91 6.93 -4.32
C VAL A 66 -0.21 8.27 -4.49
N GLY A 67 0.21 8.58 -5.73
CA GLY A 67 0.90 9.82 -6.05
C GLY A 67 0.09 10.78 -6.93
N ASP A 68 -0.33 11.91 -6.37
CA ASP A 68 -0.85 13.05 -7.14
C ASP A 68 0.28 13.99 -7.59
N SER A 69 0.99 14.60 -6.65
CA SER A 69 2.16 15.45 -6.91
C SER A 69 3.49 14.70 -6.91
N SER A 70 3.55 13.48 -6.36
CA SER A 70 4.73 12.62 -6.38
C SER A 70 5.03 12.11 -7.79
N SER A 71 6.30 12.09 -8.19
CA SER A 71 6.71 11.46 -9.46
C SER A 71 6.56 9.94 -9.40
N LEU A 72 6.40 9.29 -10.56
CA LEU A 72 6.36 7.83 -10.65
C LEU A 72 7.67 7.20 -10.17
N GLU A 73 8.82 7.85 -10.42
CA GLU A 73 10.12 7.41 -9.92
C GLU A 73 10.20 7.38 -8.39
N LYS A 74 9.57 8.36 -7.73
CA LYS A 74 9.48 8.40 -6.26
C LYS A 74 8.62 7.24 -5.74
N LEU A 75 7.46 7.00 -6.33
CA LEU A 75 6.61 5.87 -5.98
C LEU A 75 7.34 4.52 -6.15
N ARG A 76 8.12 4.37 -7.23
CA ARG A 76 8.97 3.18 -7.44
C ARG A 76 10.10 3.07 -6.41
N ALA A 77 10.62 4.19 -5.90
CA ALA A 77 11.60 4.18 -4.82
C ALA A 77 10.95 3.74 -3.50
N ASP A 78 9.75 4.21 -3.20
CA ASP A 78 8.97 3.78 -2.04
C ASP A 78 8.65 2.27 -2.12
N MET A 79 8.25 1.77 -3.31
CA MET A 79 8.09 0.34 -3.58
C MET A 79 9.35 -0.47 -3.25
N ARG A 80 10.51 -0.05 -3.76
CA ARG A 80 11.78 -0.74 -3.50
C ARG A 80 12.10 -0.75 -2.01
N TRP A 81 11.83 0.35 -1.31
CA TRP A 81 12.02 0.43 0.13
C TRP A 81 11.12 -0.55 0.88
N TRP A 82 9.84 -0.65 0.54
CA TRP A 82 8.91 -1.62 1.16
C TRP A 82 9.42 -3.05 1.05
N PHE A 83 9.89 -3.44 -0.13
CA PHE A 83 10.45 -4.78 -0.34
C PHE A 83 11.74 -4.99 0.46
N SER A 84 12.67 -4.03 0.43
CA SER A 84 13.96 -4.19 1.12
C SER A 84 13.82 -4.17 2.65
N GLU A 85 13.09 -3.19 3.19
CA GLU A 85 12.99 -2.98 4.64
C GLU A 85 12.18 -4.10 5.32
N SER A 86 11.16 -4.61 4.63
CA SER A 86 10.37 -5.73 5.12
C SER A 86 11.09 -7.07 5.01
N ASN A 87 12.30 -7.12 4.45
CA ASN A 87 12.95 -8.36 4.03
C ASN A 87 12.01 -9.23 3.18
N TYR A 88 11.36 -8.58 2.20
CA TYR A 88 10.37 -9.18 1.30
C TYR A 88 9.16 -9.83 1.99
N GLN A 89 8.80 -9.40 3.21
CA GLN A 89 7.54 -9.79 3.86
C GLN A 89 6.34 -9.10 3.22
N VAL A 90 6.51 -7.86 2.73
CA VAL A 90 5.59 -7.26 1.76
C VAL A 90 5.67 -8.05 0.47
N LYS A 91 4.52 -8.47 -0.06
CA LYS A 91 4.44 -9.31 -1.27
C LYS A 91 4.00 -8.54 -2.49
N ILE A 92 3.17 -7.51 -2.31
CA ILE A 92 2.65 -6.67 -3.39
C ILE A 92 2.68 -5.21 -2.94
N VAL A 93 3.17 -4.33 -3.83
CA VAL A 93 3.01 -2.88 -3.70
C VAL A 93 2.32 -2.37 -4.97
N LEU A 94 1.08 -1.91 -4.84
CA LEU A 94 0.33 -1.31 -5.94
C LEU A 94 0.60 0.20 -5.98
N LEU A 95 1.19 0.68 -7.07
CA LEU A 95 1.41 2.11 -7.29
C LEU A 95 0.28 2.69 -8.12
N ALA A 96 -0.38 3.74 -7.61
CA ALA A 96 -1.40 4.48 -8.36
C ALA A 96 -0.98 5.93 -8.55
N LYS A 97 -0.61 6.30 -9.78
CA LYS A 97 -0.18 7.66 -10.13
C LYS A 97 -1.29 8.38 -10.90
N LEU A 98 -1.72 9.55 -10.42
CA LEU A 98 -2.60 10.43 -11.19
C LEU A 98 -1.79 11.25 -12.20
N ASP A 99 -1.96 11.00 -13.49
CA ASP A 99 -1.42 11.82 -14.57
C ASP A 99 -2.49 12.84 -14.99
N ARG A 100 -2.42 14.04 -14.40
CA ARG A 100 -3.40 15.12 -14.64
C ARG A 100 -3.41 15.61 -16.09
N PRO A 101 -2.26 15.92 -16.72
CA PRO A 101 -2.24 16.30 -18.13
C PRO A 101 -2.83 15.22 -19.04
N GLY A 102 -2.49 13.96 -18.80
CA GLY A 102 -2.99 12.81 -19.56
C GLY A 102 -4.40 12.35 -19.18
N ARG A 103 -5.01 12.93 -18.13
CA ARG A 103 -6.31 12.54 -17.54
C ARG A 103 -6.44 11.02 -17.33
N ARG A 104 -5.41 10.40 -16.76
CA ARG A 104 -5.37 8.95 -16.55
C ARG A 104 -4.75 8.60 -15.21
N ILE A 105 -5.04 7.38 -14.76
CA ILE A 105 -4.37 6.76 -13.62
C ILE A 105 -3.43 5.70 -14.18
N ILE A 106 -2.16 5.76 -13.80
CA ILE A 106 -1.16 4.74 -14.12
C ILE A 106 -1.09 3.79 -12.93
N LEU A 107 -1.21 2.49 -13.21
CA LEU A 107 -1.11 1.41 -12.21
C LEU A 107 0.14 0.56 -12.50
N GLU A 108 0.95 0.33 -11.46
CA GLU A 108 2.11 -0.59 -11.50
C GLU A 108 2.05 -1.56 -10.31
N LYS A 109 2.57 -2.78 -10.49
CA LYS A 109 2.63 -3.85 -9.48
C LYS A 109 4.03 -4.45 -9.40
#